data_AF-A0A1I1HBA3-F1
#
_entry.id   AF-A0A1I1HBA3-F1
#
_cell.length_a   1.000
_cell.length_b   1.000
_cell.length_c   1.000
_cell.angle_alpha   90.00
_cell.angle_beta   90.00
_cell.angle_gamma   90.00
#
_symmetry.space_group_name_H-M   'P 1'
#
loop_
_entity.id
_entity.type
_entity.pdbx_description
1 polymer ?
#
loop_
_entity_poly.entity_id
_entity_poly.type
_entity_poly.pdbx_seq_one_letter_code
_entity_poly.pdbx_strand_id
1 'polypeptide(L)'
;MTKVPNSPKYEDLNNYYIACKLKYGNNSFVFMGDAEVLSEGEILDKQLDIQEDVLKLGHHGSHLSTSQDSLNKVNPKYSVISDAKGNDYGHPHKETLDKLKANNIFRSIKRIRG
;
A
#
# COMPACT_ATOMS: atom_id res chain seq x y z
N MET A 1 -1.10 7.41 13.65
CA MET A 1 -0.85 8.08 12.35
C MET A 1 0.63 8.43 12.30
N THR A 2 1.35 8.05 11.25
CA THR A 2 2.75 8.47 11.07
C THR A 2 2.80 9.57 10.02
N LYS A 3 3.49 10.67 10.32
CA LYS A 3 3.59 11.81 9.42
C LYS A 3 4.72 11.59 8.43
N VAL A 4 4.49 10.73 7.43
CA VAL A 4 5.12 10.87 6.11
C VAL A 4 4.20 11.73 5.24
N PRO A 5 4.73 12.54 4.31
CA PRO A 5 6.13 12.67 3.89
C PRO A 5 7.10 13.30 4.91
N ASN A 6 8.39 12.97 4.78
CA ASN A 6 9.50 13.56 5.56
C ASN A 6 10.21 14.76 4.88
N SER A 7 9.90 15.08 3.62
CA SER A 7 10.46 16.21 2.87
C SER A 7 9.36 17.25 2.52
N PRO A 8 9.70 18.55 2.43
CA PRO A 8 8.78 19.55 1.88
C PRO A 8 8.59 19.41 0.35
N LYS A 9 9.50 18.72 -0.35
CA LYS A 9 9.47 18.53 -1.81
C LYS A 9 9.75 17.09 -2.22
N TYR A 10 8.88 16.52 -3.05
CA TYR A 10 9.10 15.29 -3.82
C TYR A 10 8.89 15.57 -5.30
N GLU A 11 9.59 14.83 -6.15
CA GLU A 11 9.37 14.87 -7.61
C GLU A 11 8.00 14.27 -7.98
N ASP A 12 7.57 13.23 -7.27
CA ASP A 12 6.26 12.60 -7.44
C ASP A 12 5.28 12.98 -6.31
N LEU A 13 4.10 13.48 -6.70
CA LEU A 13 3.01 13.87 -5.79
C LEU A 13 2.51 12.70 -4.93
N ASN A 14 2.65 11.46 -5.41
CA ASN A 14 2.25 10.23 -4.72
C ASN A 14 3.06 9.97 -3.44
N ASN A 15 4.19 10.63 -3.25
CA ASN A 15 4.98 10.52 -2.02
C ASN A 15 4.50 11.46 -0.90
N TYR A 16 3.52 12.32 -1.16
CA TYR A 16 2.94 13.20 -0.13
C TYR A 16 1.84 12.53 0.72
N TYR A 17 1.53 11.27 0.49
CA TYR A 17 0.44 10.60 1.19
C TYR A 17 0.79 10.17 2.61
N ILE A 18 -0.22 10.26 3.47
CA ILE A 18 -0.14 9.84 4.88
C ILE A 18 -0.60 8.37 4.97
N ALA A 19 0.26 7.51 5.51
CA ALA A 19 -0.15 6.16 5.89
C ALA A 19 -0.97 6.17 7.20
N CYS A 20 -2.09 5.45 7.19
CA CYS A 20 -3.00 5.38 8.34
C CYS A 20 -3.14 3.94 8.84
N LYS A 21 -3.08 3.77 10.17
CA LYS A 21 -3.42 2.50 10.84
C LYS A 21 -4.77 2.65 11.52
N LEU A 22 -5.60 1.60 11.46
CA LEU A 22 -6.90 1.54 12.11
C LEU A 22 -7.05 0.19 12.79
N LYS A 23 -7.44 0.18 14.06
CA LYS A 23 -7.85 -1.04 14.78
C LYS A 23 -9.32 -0.95 15.13
N TYR A 24 -10.07 -2.01 14.85
CA TYR A 24 -11.49 -2.14 15.17
C TYR A 24 -11.77 -3.54 15.71
N GLY A 25 -11.93 -3.62 17.05
CA GLY A 25 -11.98 -4.89 17.75
C GLY A 25 -10.68 -5.68 17.52
N ASN A 26 -10.81 -6.93 17.09
CA ASN A 26 -9.68 -7.81 16.79
C ASN A 26 -9.13 -7.63 15.36
N ASN A 27 -9.71 -6.74 14.54
CA ASN A 27 -9.27 -6.51 13.17
C ASN A 27 -8.39 -5.27 13.10
N SER A 28 -7.36 -5.35 12.27
CA SER A 28 -6.32 -4.35 12.15
C SER A 28 -6.03 -4.06 10.67
N PHE A 29 -5.84 -2.79 10.33
CA PHE A 29 -5.78 -2.29 8.96
C PHE A 29 -4.67 -1.26 8.80
N VAL A 30 -3.98 -1.30 7.67
CA VAL A 30 -3.13 -0.20 7.21
C VAL A 30 -3.52 0.27 5.82
N PHE A 31 -3.58 1.58 5.64
CA PHE A 31 -3.91 2.26 4.40
C PHE A 31 -2.71 3.07 3.93
N MET A 32 -2.18 2.72 2.77
CA MET A 32 -0.98 3.35 2.21
C MET A 32 -1.27 4.52 1.26
N GLY A 33 -2.54 4.85 1.00
CA GLY A 33 -2.90 5.92 0.05
C GLY A 33 -2.33 5.64 -1.34
N ASP A 34 -1.63 6.62 -1.92
CA ASP A 34 -0.82 6.42 -3.14
C ASP A 34 0.69 6.33 -2.87
N ALA A 35 1.11 6.02 -1.63
CA ALA A 35 2.53 5.87 -1.32
C ALA A 35 3.24 4.89 -2.28
N GLU A 36 4.35 5.36 -2.83
CA GLU A 36 5.27 4.59 -3.66
C GLU A 36 6.49 4.13 -2.85
N VAL A 37 7.38 3.35 -3.46
CA VAL A 37 8.54 2.73 -2.78
C VAL A 37 9.35 3.73 -1.94
N LEU A 38 9.47 4.97 -2.39
CA LEU A 38 10.18 6.02 -1.64
C LEU A 38 9.46 6.32 -0.31
N SER A 39 8.17 6.66 -0.35
CA SER A 39 7.36 6.92 0.84
C SER A 39 7.24 5.68 1.73
N GLU A 40 7.16 4.49 1.14
CA GLU A 40 7.21 3.22 1.85
C GLU A 40 8.51 3.06 2.64
N GLY A 41 9.66 3.34 2.02
CA GLY A 41 10.97 3.34 2.70
C GLY A 41 10.99 4.30 3.88
N GLU A 42 10.49 5.52 3.70
CA GLU A 42 10.38 6.51 4.79
C GLU A 42 9.47 6.06 5.95
N ILE A 43 8.44 5.25 5.68
CA ILE A 43 7.60 4.64 6.71
C ILE A 43 8.38 3.55 7.46
N LEU A 44 9.12 2.71 6.73
CA LEU A 44 9.91 1.62 7.30
C LEU A 44 11.05 2.14 8.18
N ASP A 45 11.72 3.22 7.76
CA ASP A 45 12.82 3.87 8.50
C ASP A 45 12.41 4.39 9.87
N LYS A 46 11.12 4.68 10.06
CA LYS A 46 10.58 5.07 11.37
C LYS A 46 10.47 3.91 12.36
N GLN A 47 10.75 2.68 11.92
CA GLN A 47 10.72 1.45 12.71
C GLN A 47 9.41 1.24 13.48
N LEU A 48 8.32 1.77 12.94
CA LEU A 48 7.01 1.66 13.56
C LEU A 48 6.52 0.21 13.51
N ASP A 49 5.74 -0.18 14.51
CA ASP A 49 4.91 -1.37 14.38
C ASP A 49 3.78 -1.05 13.40
N ILE A 50 3.85 -1.64 12.20
CA ILE A 50 2.84 -1.52 11.13
C ILE A 50 2.28 -2.89 10.73
N GLN A 51 2.49 -3.92 11.55
CA GLN A 51 1.91 -5.24 11.30
C GLN A 51 0.40 -5.18 11.47
N GLU A 52 -0.37 -5.58 10.46
CA GLU A 52 -1.83 -5.47 10.45
C GLU A 52 -2.45 -6.56 9.57
N ASP A 53 -3.68 -6.99 9.86
CA ASP A 53 -4.36 -8.11 9.18
C ASP A 53 -4.70 -7.78 7.72
N VAL A 54 -5.02 -6.51 7.45
CA VAL A 54 -5.51 -6.04 6.16
C VAL A 54 -4.67 -4.87 5.65
N LEU A 55 -4.10 -5.02 4.45
CA LEU A 55 -3.37 -3.97 3.74
C LEU A 55 -4.21 -3.42 2.59
N LYS A 56 -4.54 -2.13 2.61
CA LYS A 56 -4.99 -1.41 1.41
C LYS A 56 -3.74 -0.95 0.65
N LEU A 57 -3.49 -1.52 -0.53
CA LEU A 57 -2.29 -1.24 -1.33
C LEU A 57 -2.20 0.25 -1.70
N GLY A 58 -0.95 0.70 -1.77
CA GLY A 58 -0.55 1.99 -2.32
C GLY A 58 -0.83 2.06 -3.82
N HIS A 59 -1.24 3.24 -4.29
CA HIS A 59 -1.24 3.64 -5.70
C HIS A 59 -1.93 2.61 -6.60
N HIS A 60 -3.12 2.19 -6.19
CA HIS A 60 -3.95 1.23 -6.94
C HIS A 60 -3.28 -0.14 -7.25
N GLY A 61 -2.18 -0.47 -6.59
CA GLY A 61 -1.37 -1.66 -6.92
C GLY A 61 -0.42 -1.44 -8.10
N SER A 62 0.09 -0.22 -8.27
CA SER A 62 1.22 0.09 -9.16
C SER A 62 2.42 -0.82 -8.89
N HIS A 63 3.29 -1.04 -9.89
CA HIS A 63 4.57 -1.71 -9.69
C HIS A 63 5.58 -0.80 -8.96
N LEU A 64 5.32 0.51 -8.95
CA LEU A 64 6.06 1.54 -8.20
C LEU A 64 5.63 1.62 -6.72
N SER A 65 4.66 0.82 -6.30
CA SER A 65 4.27 0.69 -4.89
C SER A 65 4.33 -0.77 -4.47
N THR A 66 4.00 -1.04 -3.20
CA THR A 66 3.93 -2.38 -2.63
C THR A 66 5.27 -3.09 -2.78
N SER A 67 6.32 -2.48 -2.22
CA SER A 67 7.65 -3.10 -2.12
C SER A 67 7.59 -4.38 -1.29
N GLN A 68 8.53 -5.29 -1.54
CA GLN A 68 8.62 -6.54 -0.77
C GLN A 68 8.91 -6.26 0.71
N ASP A 69 9.68 -5.22 1.02
CA ASP A 69 9.98 -4.82 2.40
C ASP A 69 8.73 -4.33 3.12
N SER A 70 7.88 -3.55 2.45
CA SER A 70 6.56 -3.16 2.96
C SER A 70 5.67 -4.36 3.24
N LEU A 71 5.60 -5.32 2.31
CA LEU A 71 4.83 -6.57 2.51
C LEU A 71 5.34 -7.37 3.70
N ASN A 72 6.66 -7.50 3.84
CA ASN A 72 7.30 -8.21 4.95
C ASN A 72 7.02 -7.52 6.29
N LYS A 73 7.08 -6.19 6.33
CA LYS A 73 6.88 -5.42 7.56
C LYS A 73 5.42 -5.39 8.01
N VAL A 74 4.48 -5.23 7.07
CA VAL A 74 3.04 -5.23 7.36
C VAL A 74 2.54 -6.65 7.62
N ASN A 75 3.12 -7.65 6.95
CA ASN A 75 2.75 -9.06 7.03
C ASN A 75 1.23 -9.31 7.02
N PRO A 76 0.49 -8.80 6.03
CA PRO A 76 -0.97 -8.87 6.04
C PRO A 76 -1.47 -10.24 5.59
N LYS A 77 -2.62 -10.66 6.13
CA LYS A 77 -3.34 -11.84 5.63
C LYS A 77 -4.19 -11.51 4.41
N TYR A 78 -4.74 -10.30 4.37
CA TYR A 78 -5.63 -9.83 3.33
C TYR A 78 -5.12 -8.53 2.72
N SER A 79 -5.43 -8.34 1.45
CA SER A 79 -5.10 -7.14 0.72
C SER A 79 -6.29 -6.64 -0.09
N VAL A 80 -6.42 -5.32 -0.14
CA VAL A 80 -7.45 -4.63 -0.93
C VAL A 80 -6.77 -3.74 -1.96
N ILE A 81 -7.19 -3.89 -3.21
CA ILE A 81 -6.77 -3.07 -4.34
C ILE A 81 -8.01 -2.30 -4.79
N SER A 82 -7.92 -0.98 -4.80
CA SER A 82 -8.95 -0.14 -5.42
C SER A 82 -8.36 0.42 -6.70
N ASP A 83 -9.02 0.23 -7.83
CA ASP A 83 -8.56 0.74 -9.12
C ASP A 83 -9.75 1.15 -10.00
N ALA A 84 -9.55 2.12 -10.89
CA ALA A 84 -10.59 2.57 -11.81
C ALA A 84 -10.98 1.46 -12.80
N LYS A 85 -12.26 1.44 -13.18
CA LYS A 85 -12.73 0.61 -14.29
C LYS A 85 -12.24 1.22 -15.61
N GLY A 86 -11.55 0.44 -16.44
CA GLY A 86 -10.99 0.95 -17.70
C GLY A 86 -9.76 1.83 -17.50
N ASN A 87 -9.02 1.59 -16.42
CA ASN A 87 -7.74 2.24 -16.16
C ASN A 87 -6.72 2.00 -17.28
N ASP A 88 -6.23 3.07 -17.90
CA ASP A 88 -5.23 3.03 -18.98
C ASP A 88 -3.79 2.82 -18.48
N TYR A 89 -3.52 3.02 -17.19
CA TYR A 89 -2.22 2.75 -16.55
C TYR A 89 -1.95 1.26 -16.32
N GLY A 90 -2.93 0.39 -16.55
CA GLY A 90 -2.75 -1.07 -16.42
C GLY A 90 -2.71 -1.58 -14.97
N HIS A 91 -3.22 -0.81 -14.00
CA HIS A 91 -3.28 -1.26 -12.60
C HIS A 91 -4.40 -2.31 -12.36
N PRO A 92 -4.26 -3.09 -11.27
CA PRO A 92 -3.00 -3.41 -10.61
C PRO A 92 -2.03 -4.12 -11.57
N HIS A 93 -0.75 -3.78 -11.48
CA HIS A 93 0.29 -4.39 -12.30
C HIS A 93 0.47 -5.89 -11.98
N LYS A 94 0.85 -6.69 -12.98
CA LYS A 94 1.03 -8.14 -12.83
C LYS A 94 2.09 -8.47 -11.78
N GLU A 95 3.18 -7.71 -11.74
CA GLU A 95 4.26 -7.82 -10.78
C GLU A 95 3.75 -7.70 -9.34
N THR A 96 2.85 -6.75 -9.09
CA THR A 96 2.23 -6.56 -7.77
C THR A 96 1.33 -7.74 -7.41
N LEU A 97 0.57 -8.26 -8.36
CA LEU A 97 -0.26 -9.45 -8.14
C LEU A 97 0.57 -10.71 -7.86
N ASP A 98 1.70 -10.85 -8.54
CA ASP A 98 2.63 -11.97 -8.36
C ASP A 98 3.32 -11.89 -6.99
N LYS A 99 3.72 -10.69 -6.53
CA LYS A 99 4.21 -10.49 -5.15
C LYS A 99 3.18 -10.93 -4.11
N LEU A 100 1.93 -10.50 -4.23
CA LEU A 100 0.87 -10.88 -3.29
C LEU A 100 0.67 -12.41 -3.27
N LYS A 101 0.67 -13.05 -4.44
CA LYS A 101 0.55 -14.50 -4.56
C LYS A 101 1.74 -15.23 -3.92
N ALA A 102 2.97 -14.79 -4.18
CA ALA A 102 4.19 -15.39 -3.63
C ALA A 102 4.25 -15.33 -2.11
N ASN A 103 3.66 -14.28 -1.52
CA ASN A 103 3.58 -14.09 -0.07
C ASN A 103 2.31 -14.72 0.55
N ASN A 104 1.51 -15.49 -0.21
CA ASN A 104 0.25 -16.09 0.22
C ASN A 104 -0.78 -15.09 0.77
N ILE A 105 -0.78 -13.86 0.26
CA ILE A 105 -1.69 -12.80 0.69
C ILE A 105 -2.97 -12.89 -0.15
N PHE A 106 -4.13 -13.04 0.51
CA PHE A 106 -5.41 -13.03 -0.20
C PHE A 106 -5.67 -11.62 -0.76
N ARG A 107 -6.19 -11.52 -1.99
CA ARG A 107 -6.43 -10.23 -2.64
C ARG A 107 -7.87 -10.05 -3.10
N SER A 108 -8.40 -8.86 -2.88
CA SER A 108 -9.65 -8.37 -3.45
C SER A 108 -9.38 -7.14 -4.32
N ILE A 109 -9.95 -7.11 -5.53
CA ILE A 109 -9.89 -5.95 -6.43
C ILE A 109 -11.26 -5.30 -6.49
N LYS A 110 -11.39 -4.09 -5.96
CA LYS A 110 -12.57 -3.24 -6.10
C LYS A 110 -12.37 -2.31 -7.29
N ARG A 111 -13.10 -2.58 -8.38
CA ARG A 111 -13.21 -1.65 -9.50
C ARG A 111 -14.15 -0.50 -9.11
N ILE A 112 -13.63 0.73 -9.12
CA ILE A 112 -14.39 1.95 -8.81
C ILE A 112 -14.69 2.73 -10.11
N ARG A 113 -15.80 3.47 -10.13
CA ARG A 113 -16.06 4.45 -11.19
C ARG A 113 -15.19 5.68 -10.89
N GLY A 114 -14.42 6.12 -11.89
CA GLY A 114 -13.76 7.43 -11.85
C GLY A 114 -14.78 8.56 -11.95
#